data_AF-A0A7S3IMW0-F1
#
_entry.id   AF-A0A7S3IMW0-F1
#
_cell.length_a   1.000
_cell.length_b   1.000
_cell.length_c   1.000
_cell.angle_alpha   90.00
_cell.angle_beta   90.00
_cell.angle_gamma   90.00
#
_symmetry.space_group_name_H-M   'P 1'
#
loop_
_entity.id
_entity.type
_entity.pdbx_description
1 polymer ?
#
loop_
_entity_poly.entity_id
_entity_poly.type
_entity_poly.pdbx_seq_one_letter_code
_entity_poly.pdbx_strand_id
1 'polypeptide(L)'
;MASVNDVLSTVMEELKRNPARKFTYVEMKFFELWYKRQKPEVKQQVKDYMANGQLEIVNAGWSMHDEAVPHYEDMINNMYIGHKWLQDEFGVIPRIGWHVDPFGHSNANPRLFADMNFDAWFFARLDFQDKNERLAKKEMNFLWRPFSEHFGDEKQIFTSAMRDHYCWPEGFWYDERWYTDDPMVADPDLDTYNADSKLQQLLSYIIDMEGDYLGDHMFIPFGCDFSFANARMNFDQMDLIIEYFNKHNNQNITTLYSTPEAYIDALYSQNITWPVKYDDMFPYADNNVDPWTGYYTSRAHAKKEVREGQ
;
A
#
# COMPACT_ATOMS: atom_id res chain seq x y z
N MET A 1 -9.92 15.19 10.35
CA MET A 1 -10.39 14.23 11.40
C MET A 1 -11.73 13.59 11.06
N ALA A 2 -12.76 14.32 10.59
CA ALA A 2 -14.04 13.72 10.20
C ALA A 2 -13.88 12.62 9.12
N SER A 3 -13.14 12.93 8.04
CA SER A 3 -12.90 12.00 6.94
C SER A 3 -12.30 10.64 7.35
N VAL A 4 -11.27 10.59 8.22
CA VAL A 4 -10.61 9.33 8.62
C VAL A 4 -11.45 8.51 9.61
N ASN A 5 -12.24 9.20 10.45
CA ASN A 5 -13.18 8.52 11.34
C ASN A 5 -14.22 7.73 10.56
N ASP A 6 -14.74 8.31 9.47
CA ASP A 6 -15.76 7.69 8.63
C ASP A 6 -15.18 6.50 7.88
N VAL A 7 -13.94 6.61 7.37
CA VAL A 7 -13.20 5.48 6.77
C VAL A 7 -13.11 4.32 7.75
N LEU A 8 -12.51 4.51 8.92
CA LEU A 8 -12.32 3.43 9.88
C LEU A 8 -13.66 2.83 10.33
N SER A 9 -14.65 3.68 10.62
CA SER A 9 -15.94 3.21 11.15
C SER A 9 -16.71 2.39 10.11
N THR A 10 -16.81 2.87 8.87
CA THR A 10 -17.56 2.15 7.81
C THR A 10 -16.82 0.92 7.33
N VAL A 11 -15.48 0.94 7.27
CA VAL A 11 -14.68 -0.27 6.97
C VAL A 11 -14.97 -1.37 7.99
N MET A 12 -14.95 -1.07 9.30
CA MET A 12 -15.22 -2.10 10.33
C MET A 12 -16.62 -2.70 10.22
N GLU A 13 -17.61 -1.92 9.79
CA GLU A 13 -18.96 -2.41 9.52
C GLU A 13 -18.98 -3.34 8.29
N GLU A 14 -18.26 -2.99 7.22
CA GLU A 14 -18.24 -3.79 6.00
C GLU A 14 -17.41 -5.07 6.12
N LEU A 15 -16.34 -5.07 6.93
CA LEU A 15 -15.61 -6.29 7.29
C LEU A 15 -16.51 -7.28 8.05
N LYS A 16 -17.42 -6.78 8.89
CA LYS A 16 -18.41 -7.62 9.59
C LYS A 16 -19.32 -8.39 8.63
N ARG A 17 -19.67 -7.77 7.51
CA ARG A 17 -20.70 -8.28 6.59
C ARG A 17 -20.21 -9.41 5.70
N ASN A 18 -18.92 -9.46 5.41
CA ASN A 18 -18.34 -10.47 4.54
C ASN A 18 -16.91 -10.84 5.01
N PRO A 19 -16.69 -12.08 5.49
CA PRO A 19 -15.39 -12.52 6.00
C PRO A 19 -14.29 -12.59 4.92
N ALA A 20 -14.65 -12.54 3.64
CA ALA A 20 -13.68 -12.51 2.54
C ALA A 20 -13.06 -11.12 2.33
N ARG A 21 -13.74 -10.05 2.77
CA ARG A 21 -13.25 -8.67 2.60
C ARG A 21 -12.00 -8.44 3.44
N LYS A 22 -11.02 -7.77 2.83
CA LYS A 22 -9.73 -7.43 3.43
C LYS A 22 -9.52 -5.91 3.37
N PHE A 23 -8.83 -5.36 4.36
CA PHE A 23 -8.44 -3.96 4.39
C PHE A 23 -7.09 -3.80 5.08
N THR A 24 -6.23 -2.96 4.50
CA THR A 24 -4.91 -2.65 5.05
C THR A 24 -4.88 -1.20 5.54
N TYR A 25 -4.33 -0.97 6.74
CA TYR A 25 -4.23 0.36 7.34
C TYR A 25 -2.80 0.68 7.80
N VAL A 26 -2.44 1.96 7.84
CA VAL A 26 -1.04 2.43 7.94
C VAL A 26 -0.77 3.36 9.13
N GLU A 27 -1.46 4.50 9.23
CA GLU A 27 -1.05 5.61 10.11
C GLU A 27 -1.56 5.47 11.55
N MET A 28 -0.69 5.03 12.46
CA MET A 28 -1.09 4.69 13.83
C MET A 28 -1.63 5.88 14.63
N LYS A 29 -1.24 7.12 14.32
CA LYS A 29 -1.81 8.30 14.98
C LYS A 29 -3.34 8.33 14.86
N PHE A 30 -3.86 8.08 13.67
CA PHE A 30 -5.29 8.16 13.43
C PHE A 30 -6.01 6.91 13.92
N PHE A 31 -5.43 5.74 13.72
CA PHE A 31 -5.99 4.48 14.23
C PHE A 31 -6.14 4.52 15.75
N GLU A 32 -5.10 4.94 16.48
CA GLU A 32 -5.11 5.04 17.94
C GLU A 32 -6.18 6.01 18.44
N LEU A 33 -6.26 7.21 17.83
CA LEU A 33 -7.26 8.22 18.18
C LEU A 33 -8.69 7.72 17.98
N TRP A 34 -8.96 7.01 16.88
CA TRP A 34 -10.26 6.42 16.61
C TRP A 34 -10.54 5.26 17.58
N TYR A 35 -9.61 4.32 17.73
CA TYR A 35 -9.77 3.11 18.52
C TYR A 35 -10.04 3.40 19.99
N LYS A 36 -9.35 4.38 20.59
CA LYS A 36 -9.55 4.76 22.00
C LYS A 36 -10.97 5.21 22.32
N ARG A 37 -11.69 5.76 21.33
CA ARG A 37 -13.07 6.27 21.47
C ARG A 37 -14.14 5.18 21.29
N GLN A 38 -13.74 3.99 20.84
CA GLN A 38 -14.67 2.92 20.55
C GLN A 38 -15.15 2.20 21.82
N LYS A 39 -16.37 1.66 21.74
CA LYS A 39 -16.94 0.81 22.78
C LYS A 39 -16.21 -0.54 22.84
N PRO A 40 -16.22 -1.25 23.99
CA PRO A 40 -15.56 -2.54 24.13
C PRO A 40 -15.91 -3.55 23.04
N GLU A 41 -17.16 -3.55 22.55
CA GLU A 41 -17.63 -4.48 21.53
C GLU A 41 -16.97 -4.23 20.17
N VAL A 42 -16.80 -2.96 19.79
CA VAL A 42 -16.11 -2.58 18.54
C VAL A 42 -14.62 -2.85 18.66
N LYS A 43 -14.01 -2.60 19.83
CA LYS A 43 -12.61 -2.95 20.09
C LYS A 43 -12.38 -4.45 19.93
N GLN A 44 -13.30 -5.28 20.45
CA GLN A 44 -13.22 -6.73 20.29
C GLN A 44 -13.35 -7.13 18.81
N GLN A 45 -14.30 -6.55 18.06
CA GLN A 45 -14.43 -6.82 16.63
C GLN A 45 -13.14 -6.51 15.85
N VAL A 46 -12.49 -5.38 16.15
CA VAL A 46 -11.21 -5.02 15.55
C VAL A 46 -10.14 -6.07 15.84
N LYS A 47 -10.07 -6.58 17.08
CA LYS A 47 -9.16 -7.68 17.45
C LYS A 47 -9.47 -8.95 16.66
N ASP A 48 -10.74 -9.29 16.49
CA ASP A 48 -11.17 -10.45 15.73
C ASP A 48 -10.80 -10.31 14.23
N TYR A 49 -10.94 -9.11 13.66
CA TYR A 49 -10.55 -8.82 12.27
C TYR A 49 -9.04 -8.88 12.04
N MET A 50 -8.24 -8.46 13.01
CA MET A 50 -6.79 -8.66 12.92
C MET A 50 -6.44 -10.15 13.03
N ALA A 51 -7.05 -10.86 13.98
CA ALA A 51 -6.76 -12.28 14.22
C ALA A 51 -7.18 -13.19 13.05
N ASN A 52 -8.25 -12.86 12.34
CA ASN A 52 -8.71 -13.59 11.15
C ASN A 52 -8.13 -13.04 9.83
N GLY A 53 -7.26 -12.01 9.93
CA GLY A 53 -6.57 -11.39 8.81
C GLY A 53 -7.47 -10.56 7.88
N GLN A 54 -8.68 -10.16 8.29
CA GLN A 54 -9.49 -9.20 7.53
C GLN A 54 -8.96 -7.77 7.61
N LEU A 55 -8.37 -7.40 8.73
CA LEU A 55 -7.70 -6.12 8.92
C LEU A 55 -6.20 -6.37 9.11
N GLU A 56 -5.38 -5.81 8.24
CA GLU A 56 -3.93 -5.85 8.35
C GLU A 56 -3.40 -4.45 8.65
N ILE A 57 -2.49 -4.34 9.62
CA ILE A 57 -1.79 -3.09 9.91
C ILE A 57 -0.36 -3.20 9.37
N VAL A 58 -0.01 -2.39 8.38
CA VAL A 58 1.33 -2.37 7.75
C VAL A 58 2.01 -1.05 8.00
N ASN A 59 3.34 -1.01 7.90
CA ASN A 59 4.25 0.06 8.29
C ASN A 59 4.15 0.38 9.78
N ALA A 60 2.97 0.84 10.22
CA ALA A 60 2.58 1.09 11.60
C ALA A 60 3.48 2.08 12.34
N GLY A 61 4.16 2.97 11.61
CA GLY A 61 4.68 4.19 12.21
C GLY A 61 3.56 5.11 12.66
N TRP A 62 3.90 6.09 13.49
CA TRP A 62 2.94 7.12 13.91
C TRP A 62 2.35 7.86 12.70
N SER A 63 3.19 8.13 11.71
CA SER A 63 2.83 8.40 10.32
C SER A 63 3.71 7.59 9.35
N MET A 64 3.32 7.58 8.08
CA MET A 64 4.27 7.38 6.99
C MET A 64 5.20 8.61 6.95
N HIS A 65 6.50 8.41 7.18
CA HIS A 65 7.45 9.52 7.31
C HIS A 65 8.09 9.85 5.95
N ASP A 66 8.52 11.12 5.78
CA ASP A 66 9.42 11.49 4.69
C ASP A 66 10.76 10.76 4.82
N GLU A 67 11.49 10.61 3.72
CA GLU A 67 12.75 9.88 3.66
C GLU A 67 13.95 10.78 3.33
N ALA A 68 13.72 12.03 2.89
CA ALA A 68 14.82 12.94 2.54
C ALA A 68 15.27 13.83 3.71
N VAL A 69 14.32 14.38 4.46
CA VAL A 69 14.58 15.43 5.45
C VAL A 69 14.74 14.91 6.89
N PRO A 70 13.98 13.90 7.35
CA PRO A 70 14.06 13.45 8.74
C PRO A 70 15.44 12.91 9.12
N HIS A 71 15.75 13.00 10.41
CA HIS A 71 16.86 12.24 10.95
C HIS A 71 16.47 10.77 11.16
N TYR A 72 17.43 9.87 11.08
CA TYR A 72 17.18 8.45 11.39
C TYR A 72 16.64 8.26 12.83
N GLU A 73 17.01 9.10 13.79
CA GLU A 73 16.46 9.04 15.15
C GLU A 73 14.95 9.34 15.18
N ASP A 74 14.51 10.33 14.41
CA ASP A 74 13.10 10.69 14.30
C ASP A 74 12.31 9.62 13.54
N MET A 75 12.92 9.01 12.52
CA MET A 75 12.35 7.87 11.80
C MET A 75 12.14 6.69 12.76
N ILE A 76 13.16 6.33 13.54
CA ILE A 76 13.07 5.25 14.54
C ILE A 76 12.01 5.57 15.59
N ASN A 77 11.97 6.80 16.13
CA ASN A 77 10.98 7.21 17.11
C ASN A 77 9.55 7.17 16.55
N ASN A 78 9.35 7.63 15.30
CA ASN A 78 8.07 7.56 14.61
C ASN A 78 7.58 6.10 14.50
N MET A 79 8.45 5.18 14.10
CA MET A 79 8.13 3.75 14.02
C MET A 79 7.84 3.14 15.39
N TYR A 80 8.72 3.41 16.36
CA TYR A 80 8.62 2.88 17.72
C TYR A 80 7.30 3.24 18.40
N ILE A 81 6.83 4.49 18.30
CA ILE A 81 5.59 4.91 18.98
C ILE A 81 4.38 4.11 18.47
N GLY A 82 4.28 3.94 17.15
CA GLY A 82 3.17 3.19 16.54
C GLY A 82 3.29 1.68 16.80
N HIS A 83 4.48 1.10 16.62
CA HIS A 83 4.76 -0.32 16.87
C HIS A 83 4.51 -0.69 18.32
N LYS A 84 4.96 0.13 19.26
CA LYS A 84 4.75 -0.12 20.69
C LYS A 84 3.27 -0.16 21.03
N TRP A 85 2.49 0.80 20.55
CA TRP A 85 1.06 0.82 20.81
C TRP A 85 0.36 -0.40 20.20
N LEU A 86 0.72 -0.76 18.95
CA LEU A 86 0.16 -1.92 18.26
C LEU A 86 0.50 -3.23 19.01
N GLN A 87 1.73 -3.38 19.47
CA GLN A 87 2.17 -4.53 20.25
C GLN A 87 1.48 -4.60 21.62
N ASP A 88 1.37 -3.47 22.33
CA ASP A 88 0.74 -3.42 23.66
C ASP A 88 -0.77 -3.75 23.60
N GLU A 89 -1.47 -3.29 22.56
CA GLU A 89 -2.93 -3.43 22.45
C GLU A 89 -3.37 -4.73 21.73
N PHE A 90 -2.61 -5.18 20.73
CA PHE A 90 -2.97 -6.30 19.86
C PHE A 90 -1.95 -7.45 19.88
N GLY A 91 -0.74 -7.27 20.42
CA GLY A 91 0.31 -8.28 20.36
C GLY A 91 0.88 -8.48 18.94
N VAL A 92 0.65 -7.53 18.04
CA VAL A 92 1.04 -7.60 16.62
C VAL A 92 2.35 -6.86 16.39
N ILE A 93 3.23 -7.46 15.58
CA ILE A 93 4.46 -6.86 15.07
C ILE A 93 4.32 -6.83 13.53
N PRO A 94 4.31 -5.65 12.87
CA PRO A 94 4.16 -5.57 11.43
C PRO A 94 5.34 -6.21 10.69
N ARG A 95 5.07 -6.85 9.56
CA ARG A 95 6.10 -7.45 8.69
C ARG A 95 6.35 -6.64 7.42
N ILE A 96 5.51 -5.67 7.10
CA ILE A 96 5.51 -4.97 5.81
C ILE A 96 5.74 -3.48 6.02
N GLY A 97 6.70 -2.90 5.31
CA GLY A 97 6.83 -1.45 5.13
C GLY A 97 5.91 -0.94 4.02
N TRP A 98 5.36 0.27 4.20
CA TRP A 98 4.42 0.86 3.25
C TRP A 98 4.61 2.36 3.13
N HIS A 99 5.35 2.79 2.10
CA HIS A 99 5.73 4.17 1.82
C HIS A 99 5.28 4.58 0.42
N VAL A 100 3.97 4.64 0.21
CA VAL A 100 3.45 4.96 -1.13
C VAL A 100 3.60 6.42 -1.54
N ASP A 101 3.74 7.34 -0.57
CA ASP A 101 3.70 8.78 -0.81
C ASP A 101 4.96 9.61 -0.47
N PRO A 102 6.06 9.09 0.13
CA PRO A 102 7.32 9.84 0.20
C PRO A 102 7.91 10.13 -1.19
N PHE A 103 8.53 11.31 -1.34
CA PHE A 103 8.96 11.82 -2.64
C PHE A 103 10.39 11.40 -2.99
N GLY A 104 10.56 10.10 -3.22
CA GLY A 104 11.86 9.42 -3.37
C GLY A 104 12.25 8.68 -2.10
N HIS A 105 13.23 7.79 -2.22
CA HIS A 105 13.47 6.76 -1.20
C HIS A 105 14.94 6.66 -0.79
N SER A 106 15.20 6.64 0.51
CA SER A 106 16.56 6.66 1.07
C SER A 106 17.10 5.26 1.31
N ASN A 107 18.42 5.09 1.31
CA ASN A 107 19.06 3.85 1.79
C ASN A 107 18.91 3.64 3.31
N ALA A 108 18.47 4.64 4.08
CA ALA A 108 18.24 4.49 5.51
C ALA A 108 17.02 3.58 5.79
N ASN A 109 15.93 3.74 5.03
CA ASN A 109 14.71 2.95 5.17
C ASN A 109 14.91 1.43 5.03
N PRO A 110 15.48 0.90 3.93
CA PRO A 110 15.69 -0.54 3.81
C PRO A 110 16.64 -1.07 4.88
N ARG A 111 17.60 -0.25 5.34
CA ARG A 111 18.53 -0.62 6.42
C ARG A 111 17.81 -0.71 7.76
N LEU A 112 16.93 0.25 8.07
CA LEU A 112 16.15 0.27 9.29
C LEU A 112 15.07 -0.81 9.29
N PHE A 113 14.36 -1.00 8.18
CA PHE A 113 13.32 -2.02 8.03
C PHE A 113 13.88 -3.44 8.14
N ALA A 114 15.09 -3.69 7.62
CA ALA A 114 15.79 -4.96 7.87
C ALA A 114 16.06 -5.21 9.37
N ASP A 115 16.41 -4.17 10.14
CA ASP A 115 16.60 -4.28 11.60
C ASP A 115 15.28 -4.38 12.38
N MET A 116 14.19 -3.84 11.82
CA MET A 116 12.83 -3.98 12.35
C MET A 116 12.19 -5.32 11.97
N ASN A 117 12.92 -6.20 11.28
CA ASN A 117 12.45 -7.52 10.84
C ASN A 117 11.24 -7.44 9.91
N PHE A 118 11.21 -6.44 9.03
CA PHE A 118 10.27 -6.41 7.91
C PHE A 118 10.73 -7.36 6.80
N ASP A 119 9.78 -8.10 6.26
CA ASP A 119 10.00 -9.02 5.14
C ASP A 119 10.04 -8.27 3.81
N ALA A 120 9.19 -7.24 3.68
CA ALA A 120 9.03 -6.51 2.43
C ALA A 120 8.70 -5.03 2.63
N TRP A 121 8.91 -4.25 1.59
CA TRP A 121 8.60 -2.83 1.53
C TRP A 121 7.94 -2.44 0.21
N PHE A 122 6.86 -1.68 0.28
CA PHE A 122 6.13 -1.16 -0.88
C PHE A 122 6.23 0.36 -0.99
N PHE A 123 6.40 0.85 -2.21
CA PHE A 123 6.32 2.28 -2.52
C PHE A 123 5.81 2.54 -3.94
N ALA A 124 5.41 3.78 -4.24
CA ALA A 124 4.92 4.15 -5.57
C ALA A 124 5.74 5.24 -6.28
N ARG A 125 6.57 6.02 -5.56
CA ARG A 125 7.21 7.22 -6.11
C ARG A 125 8.71 7.02 -6.35
N LEU A 126 9.04 6.72 -7.60
CA LEU A 126 10.41 6.65 -8.11
C LEU A 126 10.54 7.49 -9.39
N ASP A 127 11.77 7.86 -9.74
CA ASP A 127 12.05 8.61 -10.97
C ASP A 127 11.43 7.95 -12.20
N PHE A 128 10.82 8.74 -13.08
CA PHE A 128 10.09 8.21 -14.24
C PHE A 128 10.98 7.41 -15.22
N GLN A 129 12.28 7.72 -15.32
CA GLN A 129 13.20 6.97 -16.17
C GLN A 129 13.58 5.64 -15.51
N ASP A 130 13.89 5.64 -14.22
CA ASP A 130 14.13 4.40 -13.45
C ASP A 130 12.89 3.49 -13.50
N LYS A 131 11.70 4.07 -13.35
CA LYS A 131 10.43 3.33 -13.49
C LYS A 131 10.29 2.67 -14.85
N ASN A 132 10.47 3.43 -15.94
CA ASN A 132 10.36 2.89 -17.29
C ASN A 132 11.39 1.78 -17.57
N GLU A 133 12.61 1.94 -17.07
CA GLU A 133 13.65 0.92 -17.20
C GLU A 133 13.30 -0.35 -16.42
N ARG A 134 12.80 -0.21 -15.20
CA ARG A 134 12.37 -1.34 -14.37
C ARG A 134 11.19 -2.09 -14.96
N LEU A 135 10.16 -1.39 -15.46
CA LEU A 135 9.03 -2.02 -16.16
C LEU A 135 9.53 -2.84 -17.35
N ALA A 136 10.37 -2.24 -18.20
CA ALA A 136 10.92 -2.91 -19.39
C ALA A 136 11.80 -4.14 -19.06
N LYS A 137 12.40 -4.18 -17.87
CA LYS A 137 13.26 -5.28 -17.42
C LYS A 137 12.61 -6.24 -16.42
N LYS A 138 11.36 -6.01 -16.03
CA LYS A 138 10.67 -6.74 -14.96
C LYS A 138 11.35 -6.63 -13.58
N GLU A 139 11.90 -5.45 -13.27
CA GLU A 139 12.68 -5.17 -12.05
C GLU A 139 11.93 -4.27 -11.05
N MET A 140 10.60 -4.23 -11.14
CA MET A 140 9.75 -3.53 -10.15
C MET A 140 9.76 -4.22 -8.78
N ASN A 141 9.98 -5.54 -8.76
CA ASN A 141 10.27 -6.31 -7.57
C ASN A 141 11.77 -6.62 -7.49
N PHE A 142 12.43 -6.28 -6.39
CA PHE A 142 13.87 -6.43 -6.24
C PHE A 142 14.30 -6.61 -4.77
N LEU A 143 15.51 -7.11 -4.54
CA LEU A 143 16.15 -7.10 -3.23
C LEU A 143 16.96 -5.82 -3.07
N TRP A 144 16.64 -5.01 -2.07
CA TRP A 144 17.40 -3.80 -1.77
C TRP A 144 18.45 -4.09 -0.69
N ARG A 145 19.73 -3.89 -1.03
CA ARG A 145 20.90 -4.07 -0.16
C ARG A 145 21.59 -2.73 0.13
N PRO A 146 21.10 -1.97 1.11
CA PRO A 146 21.69 -0.69 1.45
C PRO A 146 23.06 -0.86 2.11
N PHE A 147 24.00 0.03 1.76
CA PHE A 147 25.36 0.05 2.35
C PHE A 147 26.07 -1.32 2.25
N SER A 148 25.96 -1.97 1.09
CA SER A 148 26.47 -3.33 0.86
C SER A 148 27.98 -3.48 1.08
N GLU A 149 28.77 -2.42 0.91
CA GLU A 149 30.20 -2.42 1.24
C GLU A 149 30.47 -2.69 2.73
N HIS A 150 29.51 -2.38 3.60
CA HIS A 150 29.64 -2.56 5.05
C HIS A 150 28.90 -3.79 5.57
N PHE A 151 27.70 -4.07 5.06
CA PHE A 151 26.83 -5.14 5.57
C PHE A 151 26.74 -6.37 4.65
N GLY A 152 27.32 -6.32 3.45
CA GLY A 152 27.14 -7.36 2.45
C GLY A 152 25.65 -7.64 2.20
N ASP A 153 25.26 -8.90 2.39
CA ASP A 153 23.89 -9.37 2.19
C ASP A 153 23.11 -9.52 3.51
N GLU A 154 23.71 -9.14 4.65
CA GLU A 154 23.07 -9.27 5.99
C GLU A 154 21.91 -8.29 6.19
N LYS A 155 21.97 -7.14 5.52
CA LYS A 155 20.94 -6.10 5.56
C LYS A 155 20.33 -5.97 4.19
N GLN A 156 19.17 -6.59 4.02
CA GLN A 156 18.40 -6.52 2.79
C GLN A 156 16.91 -6.63 3.07
N ILE A 157 16.12 -6.10 2.16
CA ILE A 157 14.66 -6.20 2.22
C ILE A 157 14.10 -6.42 0.82
N PHE A 158 13.09 -7.29 0.69
CA PHE A 158 12.35 -7.39 -0.55
C PHE A 158 11.57 -6.10 -0.77
N THR A 159 11.64 -5.55 -1.97
CA THR A 159 11.02 -4.27 -2.29
C THR A 159 10.17 -4.39 -3.52
N SER A 160 8.95 -3.88 -3.45
CA SER A 160 7.95 -3.89 -4.51
C SER A 160 7.56 -2.45 -4.85
N ALA A 161 8.06 -1.95 -5.98
CA ALA A 161 7.59 -0.70 -6.56
C ALA A 161 6.23 -0.92 -7.24
N MET A 162 5.31 0.01 -7.04
CA MET A 162 4.00 -0.04 -7.70
C MET A 162 4.10 0.35 -9.17
N ARG A 163 3.39 -0.40 -10.01
CA ARG A 163 3.36 -0.24 -11.47
C ARG A 163 2.89 1.14 -11.89
N ASP A 164 1.78 1.58 -11.33
CA ASP A 164 1.10 2.81 -11.72
C ASP A 164 1.26 3.84 -10.59
N HIS A 165 0.18 4.14 -9.89
CA HIS A 165 0.19 4.90 -8.65
C HIS A 165 -0.21 3.99 -7.49
N TYR A 166 -0.39 4.56 -6.31
CA TYR A 166 -0.99 3.85 -5.17
C TYR A 166 -2.52 3.87 -5.18
N CYS A 167 -3.12 4.28 -6.31
CA CYS A 167 -4.55 4.36 -6.48
C CYS A 167 -5.10 3.22 -7.36
N TRP A 168 -6.43 3.08 -7.41
CA TRP A 168 -7.10 2.14 -8.29
C TRP A 168 -6.60 2.19 -9.74
N PRO A 169 -6.67 1.05 -10.47
CA PRO A 169 -6.56 1.08 -11.92
C PRO A 169 -7.57 2.06 -12.52
N GLU A 170 -7.18 2.72 -13.62
CA GLU A 170 -8.05 3.63 -14.36
C GLU A 170 -9.36 2.92 -14.75
N GLY A 171 -10.51 3.58 -14.53
CA GLY A 171 -11.83 3.01 -14.79
C GLY A 171 -12.48 2.33 -13.57
N PHE A 172 -11.81 2.26 -12.42
CA PHE A 172 -12.30 1.59 -11.21
C PHE A 172 -12.33 2.50 -9.98
N TRP A 173 -12.38 3.81 -10.16
CA TRP A 173 -12.32 4.80 -9.08
C TRP A 173 -13.70 4.97 -8.43
N TYR A 174 -14.07 4.02 -7.57
CA TYR A 174 -15.38 3.96 -6.93
C TYR A 174 -15.38 4.51 -5.51
N ASP A 175 -15.50 5.81 -5.37
CA ASP A 175 -15.68 6.41 -4.05
C ASP A 175 -16.64 7.61 -4.12
N GLU A 176 -17.39 7.82 -3.05
CA GLU A 176 -18.37 8.91 -2.96
C GLU A 176 -17.74 10.31 -3.09
N ARG A 177 -16.43 10.42 -2.88
CA ARG A 177 -15.69 11.68 -2.97
C ARG A 177 -15.26 12.02 -4.38
N TRP A 178 -15.12 11.03 -5.25
CA TRP A 178 -14.70 11.21 -6.64
C TRP A 178 -15.70 10.49 -7.55
N TYR A 179 -16.67 11.23 -8.08
CA TYR A 179 -17.55 10.77 -9.14
C TYR A 179 -16.81 10.82 -10.47
N THR A 180 -15.88 9.89 -10.66
CA THR A 180 -14.98 9.86 -11.84
C THR A 180 -15.33 8.72 -12.78
N ASP A 181 -15.52 7.51 -12.25
CA ASP A 181 -15.80 6.32 -13.06
C ASP A 181 -17.22 5.78 -12.82
N ASP A 182 -17.86 5.33 -13.90
CA ASP A 182 -19.13 4.62 -13.81
C ASP A 182 -18.94 3.29 -13.06
N PRO A 183 -19.74 3.02 -12.01
CA PRO A 183 -19.71 1.74 -11.30
C PRO A 183 -20.08 0.59 -12.24
N MET A 184 -19.61 -0.61 -11.90
CA MET A 184 -19.97 -1.83 -12.61
C MET A 184 -21.46 -2.15 -12.40
N VAL A 185 -22.17 -2.41 -13.50
CA VAL A 185 -23.56 -2.85 -13.55
C VAL A 185 -23.61 -4.16 -14.32
N ALA A 186 -23.96 -5.24 -13.61
CA ALA A 186 -23.95 -6.60 -14.14
C ALA A 186 -25.32 -7.17 -14.51
N ASP A 187 -26.40 -6.41 -14.30
CA ASP A 187 -27.75 -6.80 -14.75
C ASP A 187 -27.90 -6.48 -16.24
N PRO A 188 -27.99 -7.49 -17.13
CA PRO A 188 -28.06 -7.29 -18.57
C PRO A 188 -29.37 -6.65 -19.06
N ASP A 189 -30.41 -6.59 -18.21
CA ASP A 189 -31.70 -5.98 -18.54
C ASP A 189 -31.71 -4.45 -18.31
N LEU A 190 -30.65 -3.89 -17.71
CA LEU A 190 -30.51 -2.45 -17.49
C LEU A 190 -29.80 -1.77 -18.66
N ASP A 191 -30.30 -0.61 -19.10
CA ASP A 191 -29.66 0.23 -20.12
C ASP A 191 -28.23 0.68 -19.72
N THR A 192 -27.90 0.63 -18.43
CA THR A 192 -26.59 0.97 -17.88
C THR A 192 -25.65 -0.22 -17.75
N TYR A 193 -26.01 -1.41 -18.25
CA TYR A 193 -25.16 -2.59 -18.24
C TYR A 193 -23.78 -2.31 -18.85
N ASN A 194 -22.71 -2.57 -18.09
CA ASN A 194 -21.33 -2.32 -18.53
C ASN A 194 -20.35 -3.40 -18.06
N ALA A 195 -20.83 -4.49 -17.44
CA ALA A 195 -19.98 -5.49 -16.80
C ALA A 195 -18.99 -6.18 -17.75
N ASP A 196 -19.40 -6.51 -18.97
CA ASP A 196 -18.49 -7.07 -19.99
C ASP A 196 -17.35 -6.10 -20.33
N SER A 197 -17.66 -4.81 -20.47
CA SER A 197 -16.65 -3.79 -20.78
C SER A 197 -15.67 -3.61 -19.63
N LYS A 198 -16.16 -3.55 -18.38
CA LYS A 198 -15.30 -3.47 -17.19
C LYS A 198 -14.43 -4.71 -17.03
N LEU A 199 -14.97 -5.90 -17.31
CA LEU A 199 -14.20 -7.14 -17.32
C LEU A 199 -13.07 -7.07 -18.34
N GLN A 200 -13.34 -6.67 -19.58
CA GLN A 200 -12.30 -6.58 -20.62
C GLN A 200 -11.24 -5.53 -20.28
N GLN A 201 -11.64 -4.42 -19.67
CA GLN A 201 -10.71 -3.38 -19.20
C GLN A 201 -9.77 -3.92 -18.12
N LEU A 202 -10.31 -4.55 -17.07
CA LEU A 202 -9.49 -5.14 -16.00
C LEU A 202 -8.61 -6.29 -16.53
N LEU A 203 -9.15 -7.13 -17.42
CA LEU A 203 -8.40 -8.23 -18.02
C LEU A 203 -7.21 -7.72 -18.84
N SER A 204 -7.43 -6.70 -19.66
CA SER A 204 -6.36 -6.08 -20.47
C SER A 204 -5.30 -5.45 -19.57
N TYR A 205 -5.71 -4.77 -18.49
CA TYR A 205 -4.81 -4.21 -17.50
C TYR A 205 -3.93 -5.28 -16.82
N ILE A 206 -4.52 -6.41 -16.40
CA ILE A 206 -3.79 -7.51 -15.75
C ILE A 206 -2.80 -8.17 -16.72
N ILE A 207 -3.21 -8.42 -17.98
CA ILE A 207 -2.33 -9.01 -19.00
C ILE A 207 -1.14 -8.08 -19.30
N ASP A 208 -1.37 -6.77 -19.35
CA ASP A 208 -0.30 -5.78 -19.52
C ASP A 208 0.64 -5.77 -18.30
N MET A 209 0.09 -5.79 -17.09
CA MET A 209 0.85 -5.85 -15.83
C MET A 209 1.68 -7.13 -15.68
N GLU A 210 1.25 -8.28 -16.20
CA GLU A 210 2.04 -9.51 -16.25
C GLU A 210 3.37 -9.30 -17.02
N GLY A 211 3.37 -8.37 -17.97
CA GLY A 211 4.55 -7.92 -18.70
C GLY A 211 5.62 -7.29 -17.82
N ASP A 212 5.25 -6.69 -16.69
CA ASP A 212 6.08 -5.78 -15.89
C ASP A 212 6.70 -6.42 -14.63
N TYR A 213 6.24 -7.62 -14.23
CA TYR A 213 6.67 -8.30 -13.02
C TYR A 213 7.21 -9.70 -13.30
N LEU A 214 8.04 -10.19 -12.37
CA LEU A 214 8.40 -11.60 -12.27
C LEU A 214 7.42 -12.30 -11.31
N GLY A 215 6.98 -13.50 -11.71
CA GLY A 215 6.03 -14.32 -10.95
C GLY A 215 4.61 -14.28 -11.52
N ASP A 216 3.73 -15.09 -10.94
CA ASP A 216 2.32 -15.24 -11.37
C ASP A 216 1.31 -14.58 -10.42
N HIS A 217 1.79 -13.84 -9.41
CA HIS A 217 0.96 -13.02 -8.53
C HIS A 217 1.19 -11.55 -8.78
N MET A 218 0.10 -10.79 -8.86
CA MET A 218 0.08 -9.36 -9.07
C MET A 218 -0.65 -8.69 -7.91
N PHE A 219 -0.11 -7.58 -7.42
CA PHE A 219 -0.72 -6.79 -6.36
C PHE A 219 -1.30 -5.49 -6.94
N ILE A 220 -2.61 -5.34 -6.86
CA ILE A 220 -3.32 -4.16 -7.36
C ILE A 220 -3.89 -3.38 -6.16
N PRO A 221 -3.40 -2.16 -5.89
CA PRO A 221 -4.00 -1.33 -4.85
C PRO A 221 -5.42 -0.93 -5.26
N PHE A 222 -6.37 -1.10 -4.34
CA PHE A 222 -7.78 -0.71 -4.54
C PHE A 222 -8.13 0.31 -3.45
N GLY A 223 -7.73 1.56 -3.68
CA GLY A 223 -7.86 2.69 -2.75
C GLY A 223 -7.30 3.96 -3.39
N CYS A 224 -7.33 5.08 -2.68
CA CYS A 224 -6.60 6.33 -2.97
C CYS A 224 -6.69 7.27 -1.75
N ASP A 225 -6.20 8.50 -1.87
CA ASP A 225 -6.16 9.52 -0.80
C ASP A 225 -7.49 9.65 -0.05
N PHE A 226 -7.57 9.14 1.18
CA PHE A 226 -8.78 9.17 2.02
C PHE A 226 -10.04 8.51 1.42
N SER A 227 -9.87 7.58 0.49
CA SER A 227 -10.92 6.67 0.02
C SER A 227 -11.55 5.82 1.15
N PHE A 228 -12.62 5.11 0.83
CA PHE A 228 -13.39 4.25 1.75
C PHE A 228 -14.15 4.99 2.84
N ALA A 229 -14.42 6.29 2.65
CA ALA A 229 -15.25 7.07 3.59
C ALA A 229 -16.66 6.47 3.71
N ASN A 230 -17.18 6.04 2.56
CA ASN A 230 -18.30 5.12 2.43
C ASN A 230 -17.76 3.79 1.91
N ALA A 231 -17.23 2.98 2.83
CA ALA A 231 -16.65 1.68 2.50
C ALA A 231 -17.64 0.73 1.82
N ARG A 232 -18.95 0.89 2.08
CA ARG A 232 -20.00 0.06 1.47
C ARG A 232 -19.98 0.14 -0.05
N MET A 233 -19.87 1.34 -0.59
CA MET A 233 -19.80 1.57 -2.05
C MET A 233 -18.58 0.85 -2.65
N ASN A 234 -17.41 1.01 -2.02
CA ASN A 234 -16.16 0.42 -2.47
C ASN A 234 -16.23 -1.12 -2.45
N PHE A 235 -16.59 -1.70 -1.30
CA PHE A 235 -16.63 -3.15 -1.13
C PHE A 235 -17.73 -3.82 -1.96
N ASP A 236 -18.89 -3.20 -2.15
CA ASP A 236 -19.93 -3.78 -3.01
C ASP A 236 -19.47 -3.84 -4.48
N GLN A 237 -18.72 -2.83 -4.95
CA GLN A 237 -18.13 -2.85 -6.29
C GLN A 237 -17.00 -3.88 -6.41
N MET A 238 -16.12 -3.98 -5.42
CA MET A 238 -15.06 -4.99 -5.38
C MET A 238 -15.63 -6.41 -5.35
N ASP A 239 -16.65 -6.67 -4.52
CA ASP A 239 -17.34 -7.97 -4.46
C ASP A 239 -17.90 -8.35 -5.84
N LEU A 240 -18.60 -7.41 -6.50
CA LEU A 240 -19.17 -7.61 -7.83
C LEU A 240 -18.10 -7.86 -8.89
N ILE A 241 -17.01 -7.08 -8.88
CA ILE A 241 -15.90 -7.23 -9.84
C ILE A 241 -15.24 -8.58 -9.68
N ILE A 242 -14.91 -8.99 -8.44
CA ILE A 242 -14.25 -10.27 -8.18
C ILE A 242 -15.15 -11.42 -8.63
N GLU A 243 -16.43 -11.41 -8.25
CA GLU A 243 -17.37 -12.47 -8.63
C GLU A 243 -17.55 -12.54 -10.15
N TYR A 244 -17.83 -11.39 -10.79
CA TYR A 244 -18.09 -11.35 -12.22
C TYR A 244 -16.83 -11.69 -13.02
N PHE A 245 -15.68 -11.14 -12.67
CA PHE A 245 -14.40 -11.44 -13.33
C PHE A 245 -14.08 -12.94 -13.23
N ASN A 246 -14.11 -13.54 -12.04
CA ASN A 246 -13.75 -14.95 -11.87
C ASN A 246 -14.72 -15.91 -12.58
N LYS A 247 -15.98 -15.50 -12.77
CA LYS A 247 -16.99 -16.31 -13.46
C LYS A 247 -16.95 -16.17 -14.98
N HIS A 248 -16.60 -14.98 -15.49
CA HIS A 248 -16.77 -14.63 -16.91
C HIS A 248 -15.46 -14.45 -17.67
N ASN A 249 -14.30 -14.31 -17.00
CA ASN A 249 -13.03 -14.22 -17.70
C ASN A 249 -12.66 -15.55 -18.37
N ASN A 250 -12.00 -15.47 -19.53
CA ASN A 250 -11.63 -16.63 -20.35
C ASN A 250 -10.14 -16.98 -20.27
N GLN A 251 -9.40 -16.37 -19.34
CA GLN A 251 -7.98 -16.60 -19.13
C GLN A 251 -7.77 -17.42 -17.86
N ASN A 252 -6.56 -17.92 -17.64
CA ASN A 252 -6.20 -18.58 -16.39
C ASN A 252 -5.84 -17.54 -15.31
N ILE A 253 -6.76 -16.62 -15.02
CA ILE A 253 -6.57 -15.51 -14.08
C ILE A 253 -7.67 -15.56 -13.04
N THR A 254 -7.29 -15.45 -11.77
CA THR A 254 -8.21 -15.36 -10.63
C THR A 254 -7.92 -14.09 -9.85
N THR A 255 -8.98 -13.38 -9.47
CA THR A 255 -8.94 -12.19 -8.62
C THR A 255 -9.47 -12.53 -7.23
N LEU A 256 -8.91 -11.92 -6.19
CA LEU A 256 -9.36 -12.08 -4.80
C LEU A 256 -8.99 -10.85 -3.97
N TYR A 257 -9.67 -10.67 -2.84
CA TYR A 257 -9.18 -9.77 -1.80
C TYR A 257 -7.88 -10.31 -1.21
N SER A 258 -6.86 -9.47 -1.12
CA SER A 258 -5.56 -9.82 -0.56
C SER A 258 -5.07 -8.75 0.40
N THR A 259 -3.95 -9.02 1.04
CA THR A 259 -3.17 -8.06 1.83
C THR A 259 -1.71 -8.10 1.36
N PRO A 260 -0.92 -7.04 1.60
CA PRO A 260 0.51 -7.06 1.36
C PRO A 260 1.25 -8.28 1.93
N GLU A 261 0.97 -8.73 3.17
CA GLU A 261 1.63 -9.95 3.68
C GLU A 261 1.25 -11.18 2.87
N ALA A 262 -0.04 -11.36 2.55
CA ALA A 262 -0.50 -12.50 1.76
C ALA A 262 0.12 -12.54 0.36
N TYR A 263 0.31 -11.38 -0.27
CA TYR A 263 1.00 -11.27 -1.55
C TYR A 263 2.48 -11.65 -1.45
N ILE A 264 3.18 -11.20 -0.41
CA ILE A 264 4.59 -11.55 -0.19
C ILE A 264 4.76 -13.03 0.12
N ASP A 265 3.92 -13.61 0.98
CA ASP A 265 3.93 -15.03 1.30
C ASP A 265 3.69 -15.88 0.04
N ALA A 266 2.79 -15.42 -0.84
CA ALA A 266 2.51 -16.08 -2.11
C ALA A 266 3.71 -15.99 -3.09
N LEU A 267 4.36 -14.82 -3.23
CA LEU A 267 5.57 -14.69 -4.04
C LEU A 267 6.74 -15.52 -3.52
N TYR A 268 6.91 -15.60 -2.20
CA TYR A 268 7.98 -16.37 -1.57
C TYR A 268 7.88 -17.87 -1.95
N SER A 269 6.66 -18.38 -2.15
CA SER A 269 6.43 -19.76 -2.56
C SER A 269 6.91 -20.12 -3.98
N GLN A 270 7.19 -19.11 -4.82
CA GLN A 270 7.56 -19.31 -6.23
C GLN A 270 9.07 -19.50 -6.47
N ASN A 271 9.90 -19.31 -5.43
CA ASN A 271 11.37 -19.48 -5.51
C ASN A 271 12.03 -18.68 -6.66
N ILE A 272 11.56 -17.45 -6.87
CA ILE A 272 12.07 -16.52 -7.90
C ILE A 272 13.39 -15.92 -7.43
N THR A 273 14.35 -15.78 -8.34
CA THR A 273 15.57 -14.99 -8.11
C THR A 273 15.31 -13.54 -8.49
N TRP A 274 15.48 -12.63 -7.53
CA TRP A 274 15.19 -11.22 -7.71
C TRP A 274 16.43 -10.42 -8.10
N PRO A 275 16.29 -9.37 -8.94
CA PRO A 275 17.36 -8.41 -9.17
C PRO A 275 17.74 -7.69 -7.86
N VAL A 276 18.96 -7.18 -7.79
CA VAL A 276 19.51 -6.55 -6.58
C VAL A 276 19.80 -5.07 -6.83
N LYS A 277 19.40 -4.21 -5.89
CA LYS A 277 19.68 -2.77 -5.88
C LYS A 277 20.54 -2.39 -4.67
N TYR A 278 21.42 -1.41 -4.84
CA TYR A 278 22.36 -0.97 -3.79
C TYR A 278 22.22 0.51 -3.39
N ASP A 279 22.01 1.41 -4.36
CA ASP A 279 21.97 2.87 -4.11
C ASP A 279 20.58 3.36 -3.66
N ASP A 280 20.47 4.66 -3.35
CA ASP A 280 19.18 5.30 -3.03
C ASP A 280 18.32 5.54 -4.29
N MET A 281 17.12 6.12 -4.12
CA MET A 281 16.22 6.55 -5.19
C MET A 281 15.90 8.04 -5.08
N PHE A 282 16.93 8.85 -4.86
CA PHE A 282 16.84 10.31 -4.94
C PHE A 282 17.68 10.84 -6.12
N PRO A 283 17.26 11.98 -6.72
CA PRO A 283 16.00 12.68 -6.49
C PRO A 283 14.82 11.97 -7.17
N TYR A 284 13.60 12.22 -6.67
CA TYR A 284 12.38 11.82 -7.35
C TYR A 284 12.00 12.85 -8.42
N ALA A 285 11.57 12.37 -9.59
CA ALA A 285 10.92 13.18 -10.61
C ALA A 285 9.78 12.34 -11.24
N ASP A 286 8.58 12.91 -11.27
CA ASP A 286 7.42 12.30 -11.92
C ASP A 286 7.40 12.53 -13.44
N ASN A 287 8.19 13.50 -13.92
CA ASN A 287 8.33 13.83 -15.32
C ASN A 287 9.72 14.40 -15.65
N ASN A 288 9.93 14.80 -16.90
CA ASN A 288 11.23 15.23 -17.42
C ASN A 288 11.67 16.65 -17.04
N VAL A 289 10.84 17.45 -16.36
CA VAL A 289 11.12 18.86 -16.05
C VAL A 289 10.98 19.21 -14.56
N ASP A 290 10.39 18.33 -13.75
CA ASP A 290 10.04 18.62 -12.36
C ASP A 290 10.73 17.66 -11.38
N PRO A 291 12.04 17.81 -11.09
CA PRO A 291 12.65 17.10 -9.98
C PRO A 291 12.16 17.68 -8.65
N TRP A 292 11.64 16.82 -7.76
CA TRP A 292 11.03 17.18 -6.48
C TRP A 292 12.11 17.44 -5.43
N THR A 293 13.02 18.38 -5.69
CA THR A 293 14.13 18.74 -4.77
C THR A 293 13.84 20.01 -3.99
N GLY A 294 12.83 20.79 -4.39
CA GLY A 294 12.45 22.02 -3.70
C GLY A 294 12.03 21.78 -2.25
N TYR A 295 11.33 20.66 -1.99
CA TYR A 295 10.87 20.32 -0.66
C TYR A 295 12.01 20.00 0.32
N TYR A 296 13.24 19.75 -0.15
CA TYR A 296 14.41 19.63 0.71
C TYR A 296 14.63 20.91 1.54
N THR A 297 14.30 22.09 0.98
CA THR A 297 14.51 23.39 1.66
C THR A 297 13.22 24.08 2.10
N SER A 298 12.06 23.76 1.50
CA SER A 298 10.79 24.42 1.82
C SER A 298 10.46 24.41 3.33
N ARG A 299 9.99 25.54 3.87
CA ARG A 299 9.72 25.71 5.31
C ARG A 299 10.95 25.46 6.19
N ALA A 300 12.11 26.00 5.80
CA ALA A 300 13.39 25.82 6.51
C ALA A 300 13.33 26.10 8.03
N HIS A 301 12.49 27.05 8.47
CA HIS A 301 12.28 27.31 9.90
C HIS A 301 11.70 26.08 10.64
N ALA A 302 10.65 25.48 10.09
CA ALA A 302 10.04 24.28 10.68
C ALA A 302 11.01 23.10 10.69
N LYS A 303 11.83 22.93 9.64
CA LYS A 303 12.88 21.90 9.63
C LYS A 303 13.91 22.11 10.75
N LYS A 304 14.27 23.37 11.01
CA LYS A 304 15.15 23.73 12.12
C LYS A 304 14.49 23.46 13.47
N GLU A 305 13.24 23.86 13.66
CA GLU A 305 12.48 23.62 14.91
C GLU A 305 12.41 22.12 15.24
N VAL A 306 12.09 21.26 14.26
CA VAL A 306 12.08 19.80 14.43
C VAL A 306 13.46 19.28 14.86
N ARG A 307 14.53 19.74 14.20
CA ARG A 307 15.92 19.36 14.55
C ARG A 307 16.31 19.80 15.97
N GLU A 308 15.80 20.93 16.42
CA GLU A 308 16.07 21.49 17.76
C GLU A 308 15.12 20.91 18.83
N GLY A 309 14.11 20.12 18.45
CA GLY A 309 13.14 19.52 19.35
C GLY A 309 12.16 20.53 19.99
N GLN A 310 11.84 21.61 19.27
CA GLN A 310 10.97 22.71 19.73
C GLN A 310 9.47 22.45 19.59
#